data_AF-A0A1C5T0H0-F1
#
_entry.id   AF-A0A1C5T0H0-F1
#
_cell.length_a   1.000
_cell.length_b   1.000
_cell.length_c   1.000
_cell.angle_alpha   90.00
_cell.angle_beta   90.00
_cell.angle_gamma   90.00
#
_symmetry.space_group_name_H-M   'P 1'
#
loop_
_entity.id
_entity.type
_entity.pdbx_description
1 polymer ?
#
loop_
_entity_poly.entity_id
_entity_poly.type
_entity_poly.pdbx_seq_one_letter_code
_entity_poly.pdbx_strand_id
1 'polypeptide(L)'
;MKKKIMIALAVLVMCFAFVSCGKSMADSPYLGTWKAVSASYSGMDMSVESILGGEMTFELKDNGKCVLNVAGDEETGKWSENEDGFNVEDQFDFKVDGDVATMDYSGVTITLEKQ
;
A
#
# COMPACT_ATOMS: atom_id res chain seq x y z
N MET A 1 -6.90 -18.78 5.72
CA MET A 1 -7.05 -17.38 6.14
C MET A 1 -5.69 -16.69 6.18
N LYS A 2 -4.84 -16.93 7.19
CA LYS A 2 -3.45 -16.40 7.24
C LYS A 2 -2.63 -16.59 5.97
N LYS A 3 -2.68 -17.80 5.36
CA LYS A 3 -1.99 -18.08 4.09
C LYS A 3 -2.46 -17.21 2.91
N LYS A 4 -3.75 -16.86 2.85
CA LYS A 4 -4.29 -16.02 1.76
C LYS A 4 -3.84 -14.57 1.91
N ILE A 5 -3.86 -14.05 3.14
CA ILE A 5 -3.36 -12.70 3.45
C ILE A 5 -1.84 -12.62 3.24
N MET A 6 -1.08 -13.61 3.70
CA MET A 6 0.37 -13.66 3.42
C MET A 6 0.68 -13.68 1.92
N ILE A 7 -0.09 -14.43 1.12
CA ILE A 7 0.09 -14.43 -0.34
C ILE A 7 -0.23 -13.05 -0.94
N ALA A 8 -1.31 -12.40 -0.50
CA ALA A 8 -1.66 -11.05 -0.96
C ALA A 8 -0.55 -10.03 -0.66
N LEU A 9 -0.04 -10.03 0.58
CA LEU A 9 1.07 -9.15 0.99
C LEU A 9 2.35 -9.48 0.21
N ALA A 10 2.68 -10.76 0.02
CA ALA A 10 3.86 -11.15 -0.75
C ALA A 10 3.78 -10.69 -2.21
N VAL A 11 2.60 -10.78 -2.84
CA VAL A 11 2.39 -10.27 -4.20
C VAL A 11 2.56 -8.76 -4.25
N LEU A 12 2.06 -8.05 -3.25
CA LEU A 12 2.24 -6.60 -3.15
C LEU A 12 3.72 -6.22 -3.15
N VAL A 13 4.55 -6.88 -2.34
CA VAL A 13 5.98 -6.59 -2.26
C VAL A 13 6.69 -6.95 -3.58
N MET A 14 6.39 -8.11 -4.17
CA MET A 14 7.06 -8.58 -5.40
C MET A 14 6.89 -7.64 -6.62
N CYS A 15 5.90 -6.74 -6.60
CA CYS A 15 5.64 -5.82 -7.72
C CYS A 15 6.62 -4.64 -7.79
N PHE A 16 7.46 -4.41 -6.77
CA PHE A 16 8.38 -3.27 -6.69
C PHE A 16 9.71 -3.46 -7.46
N ALA A 17 9.73 -4.37 -8.44
CA ALA A 17 10.95 -4.77 -9.14
C ALA A 17 11.47 -3.76 -10.19
N PHE A 18 10.75 -2.66 -10.48
CA PHE A 18 11.10 -1.74 -11.57
C PHE A 18 11.09 -0.26 -11.15
N VAL A 19 12.27 0.34 -11.10
CA VAL A 19 12.41 1.80 -10.90
C VAL A 19 12.03 2.52 -12.18
N SER A 20 10.85 3.14 -12.20
CA SER A 20 10.43 4.04 -13.28
C SER A 20 10.50 5.51 -12.84
N CYS A 21 10.67 6.43 -13.81
CA CYS A 21 10.51 7.86 -13.54
C CYS A 21 9.02 8.17 -13.37
N GLY A 22 8.62 8.51 -12.14
CA GLY A 22 7.27 9.00 -11.85
C GLY A 22 6.99 10.37 -12.47
N LYS A 23 5.70 10.66 -12.68
CA LYS A 23 5.21 11.99 -13.03
C LYS A 23 5.22 12.87 -11.76
N SER A 24 5.31 14.19 -11.91
CA SER A 24 5.15 15.08 -10.76
C SER A 24 3.72 15.01 -10.20
N MET A 25 3.63 14.92 -8.87
CA MET A 25 2.43 14.77 -8.03
C MET A 25 2.45 15.80 -6.87
N ALA A 26 3.12 16.94 -7.04
CA ALA A 26 3.39 17.88 -5.95
C ALA A 26 2.14 18.44 -5.26
N ASP A 27 1.03 18.54 -5.99
CA ASP A 27 -0.24 19.08 -5.47
C ASP A 27 -1.20 17.97 -4.99
N SER A 28 -0.74 16.71 -4.93
CA SER A 28 -1.61 15.59 -4.60
C SER A 28 -2.00 15.59 -3.12
N PRO A 29 -3.29 15.39 -2.77
CA PRO A 29 -3.73 15.30 -1.38
C PRO A 29 -3.25 14.00 -0.69
N TYR A 30 -2.77 13.03 -1.47
CA TYR A 30 -2.37 11.71 -0.96
C TYR A 30 -0.90 11.63 -0.55
N LEU A 31 -0.13 12.69 -0.76
CA LEU A 31 1.26 12.75 -0.30
C LEU A 31 1.39 12.44 1.19
N GLY A 32 2.51 11.83 1.54
CA GLY A 32 2.85 11.43 2.91
C GLY A 32 2.91 9.92 3.10
N THR A 33 2.97 9.51 4.36
CA THR A 33 3.15 8.10 4.75
C THR A 33 1.81 7.47 5.11
N TRP A 34 1.56 6.29 4.55
CA TRP A 34 0.40 5.46 4.82
C TRP A 34 0.86 4.15 5.46
N LYS A 35 0.35 3.84 6.65
CA LYS A 35 0.73 2.63 7.39
C LYS A 35 -0.34 1.56 7.23
N ALA A 36 0.04 0.35 6.85
CA ALA A 36 -0.87 -0.78 6.81
C ALA A 36 -1.20 -1.25 8.24
N VAL A 37 -2.45 -1.08 8.65
CA VAL A 37 -2.91 -1.38 10.02
C VAL A 37 -3.64 -2.71 10.11
N SER A 38 -4.41 -3.08 9.08
CA SER A 38 -5.21 -4.30 9.09
C SER A 38 -5.31 -4.95 7.71
N ALA A 39 -5.49 -6.28 7.73
CA ALA A 39 -5.86 -7.07 6.57
C ALA A 39 -7.07 -7.96 6.92
N SER A 40 -8.14 -7.84 6.13
CA SER A 40 -9.39 -8.57 6.31
C SER A 40 -9.55 -9.66 5.26
N TYR A 41 -10.02 -10.83 5.66
CA TYR A 41 -10.44 -11.88 4.72
C TYR A 41 -11.70 -12.57 5.24
N SER A 42 -12.77 -12.57 4.45
CA SER A 42 -14.07 -13.13 4.85
C SER A 42 -14.61 -12.53 6.16
N GLY A 43 -14.44 -11.23 6.36
CA GLY A 43 -14.92 -10.50 7.54
C GLY A 43 -14.13 -10.73 8.83
N MET A 44 -12.95 -11.34 8.74
CA MET A 44 -12.02 -11.51 9.86
C MET A 44 -10.80 -10.64 9.66
N ASP A 45 -10.61 -9.68 10.56
CA ASP A 45 -9.48 -8.75 10.55
C ASP A 45 -8.28 -9.29 11.31
N MET A 46 -7.09 -9.01 10.79
CA MET A 46 -5.82 -9.27 11.44
C MET A 46 -4.88 -8.08 11.28
N SER A 47 -4.11 -7.78 12.32
CA SER A 47 -3.06 -6.76 12.27
C SER A 47 -1.96 -7.16 11.28
N VAL A 48 -1.56 -6.24 10.40
CA VAL A 48 -0.47 -6.46 9.45
C VAL A 48 0.86 -6.65 10.18
N GLU A 49 1.12 -5.86 11.23
CA GLU A 49 2.30 -6.03 12.09
C GLU A 49 2.39 -7.43 12.70
N SER A 50 1.27 -7.97 13.17
CA SER A 50 1.25 -9.34 13.71
C SER A 50 1.53 -10.42 12.64
N ILE A 51 1.26 -10.14 11.37
CA ILE A 51 1.48 -11.08 10.26
C ILE A 51 2.92 -11.03 9.77
N LEU A 52 3.46 -9.82 9.62
CA LEU A 52 4.79 -9.57 9.06
C LEU A 52 5.90 -9.57 10.12
N GLY A 53 5.57 -9.38 11.40
CA GLY A 53 6.54 -9.21 12.48
C GLY A 53 7.14 -7.80 12.55
N GLY A 54 6.58 -6.84 11.82
CA GLY A 54 7.00 -5.45 11.74
C GLY A 54 6.00 -4.63 10.93
N GLU A 55 6.17 -3.32 10.91
CA GLU A 55 5.25 -2.44 10.18
C GLU A 55 5.42 -2.55 8.65
N MET A 56 4.36 -2.18 7.94
CA MET A 56 4.41 -1.98 6.50
C MET A 56 3.91 -0.56 6.22
N THR A 57 4.71 0.25 5.53
CA THR A 57 4.36 1.63 5.20
C THR A 57 4.61 1.95 3.73
N PHE A 58 3.84 2.90 3.21
CA PHE A 58 3.99 3.46 1.87
C PHE A 58 4.18 4.97 1.99
N GLU A 59 5.37 5.47 1.67
CA GLU A 59 5.64 6.91 1.59
C GLU A 59 5.43 7.38 0.15
N LEU A 60 4.36 8.13 -0.12
CA LEU A 60 4.04 8.68 -1.44
C LEU A 60 4.74 10.04 -1.62
N LYS A 61 5.66 10.12 -2.60
CA LYS A 61 6.48 11.30 -2.89
C LYS A 61 5.95 12.12 -4.07
N ASP A 62 6.23 13.41 -4.04
CA ASP A 62 5.83 14.43 -5.03
C ASP A 62 6.36 14.19 -6.46
N ASN A 63 7.30 13.27 -6.64
CA ASN A 63 7.88 12.90 -7.92
C ASN A 63 7.29 11.61 -8.50
N GLY A 64 6.14 11.16 -7.97
CA GLY A 64 5.46 9.95 -8.44
C GLY A 64 6.17 8.66 -8.04
N LYS A 65 7.10 8.71 -7.07
CA LYS A 65 7.73 7.54 -6.46
C LYS A 65 7.11 7.24 -5.11
N CYS A 66 6.96 5.96 -4.78
CA CYS A 66 6.60 5.52 -3.45
C CYS A 66 7.75 4.72 -2.83
N VAL A 67 7.93 4.84 -1.52
CA VAL A 67 8.83 3.97 -0.75
C VAL A 67 7.97 3.01 0.05
N LEU A 68 8.10 1.73 -0.25
CA LEU A 68 7.53 0.65 0.54
C LEU A 68 8.57 0.27 1.60
N ASN A 69 8.20 0.36 2.88
CA ASN A 69 8.94 -0.26 3.97
C ASN A 69 8.20 -1.51 4.43
N VAL A 70 8.89 -2.63 4.58
CA VAL A 70 8.37 -3.85 5.19
C VAL A 70 9.33 -4.30 6.28
N ALA A 71 8.92 -4.14 7.54
CA ALA A 71 9.70 -4.54 8.71
C ALA A 71 11.14 -4.00 8.71
N GLY A 72 11.37 -2.81 8.15
CA GLY A 72 12.67 -2.16 8.05
C GLY A 72 13.38 -2.31 6.70
N ASP A 73 12.93 -3.22 5.83
CA ASP A 73 13.45 -3.35 4.47
C ASP A 73 12.71 -2.40 3.51
N GLU A 74 13.46 -1.61 2.74
CA GLU A 74 12.88 -0.61 1.84
C GLU A 74 13.01 -1.00 0.37
N GLU A 75 11.91 -0.83 -0.36
CA GLU A 75 11.83 -0.95 -1.82
C GLU A 75 11.14 0.30 -2.40
N THR A 76 11.51 0.67 -3.63
CA THR A 76 10.94 1.86 -4.28
C THR A 76 10.07 1.47 -5.46
N GLY A 77 8.91 2.07 -5.57
CA GLY A 77 7.98 1.87 -6.69
C GLY A 77 7.47 3.17 -7.28
N LYS A 78 6.59 3.07 -8.26
CA LYS A 78 5.80 4.19 -8.80
C LYS A 78 4.43 4.24 -8.15
N TRP A 79 3.91 5.46 -8.06
CA TRP A 79 2.50 5.67 -7.75
C TRP A 79 1.92 6.80 -8.60
N SER A 80 0.60 6.83 -8.68
CA SER A 80 -0.17 7.90 -9.33
C SER A 80 -1.53 8.08 -8.65
N GLU A 81 -2.20 9.19 -8.94
CA GLU A 81 -3.59 9.40 -8.56
C GLU A 81 -4.53 8.56 -9.43
N ASN A 82 -5.59 8.06 -8.84
CA ASN A 82 -6.76 7.54 -9.55
C ASN A 82 -8.01 8.37 -9.16
N GLU A 83 -9.20 7.94 -9.57
CA GLU A 83 -10.43 8.72 -9.40
C GLU A 83 -10.79 8.99 -7.93
N ASP A 84 -10.48 8.05 -7.03
CA ASP A 84 -10.91 8.08 -5.63
C ASP A 84 -9.77 7.78 -4.64
N GLY A 85 -8.51 7.97 -5.04
CA GLY A 85 -7.34 7.63 -4.24
C GLY A 85 -6.05 7.57 -5.05
N PHE A 86 -5.27 6.51 -4.84
CA PHE A 86 -3.98 6.34 -5.51
C PHE A 86 -3.76 4.90 -5.97
N ASN A 87 -2.96 4.76 -7.01
CA ASN A 87 -2.51 3.48 -7.54
C ASN A 87 -1.01 3.30 -7.26
N VAL A 88 -0.62 2.10 -6.86
CA VAL A 88 0.78 1.67 -6.76
C VAL A 88 1.10 0.63 -7.84
N GLU A 89 2.21 0.83 -8.54
CA GLU A 89 2.75 -0.08 -9.58
C GLU A 89 1.78 -0.43 -10.73
N ASP A 90 0.79 0.41 -11.03
CA ASP A 90 -0.30 0.16 -11.98
C ASP A 90 -1.10 -1.13 -11.68
N GLN A 91 -1.03 -1.62 -10.43
CA GLN A 91 -1.57 -2.92 -10.03
C GLN A 91 -2.47 -2.84 -8.79
N PHE A 92 -2.20 -1.89 -7.90
CA PHE A 92 -2.86 -1.81 -6.61
C PHE A 92 -3.60 -0.48 -6.47
N ASP A 93 -4.91 -0.52 -6.67
CA ASP A 93 -5.78 0.63 -6.48
C ASP A 93 -6.22 0.73 -5.01
N PHE A 94 -5.73 1.77 -4.35
CA PHE A 94 -6.19 2.19 -3.03
C PHE A 94 -7.25 3.28 -3.18
N LYS A 95 -8.42 3.04 -2.58
CA LYS A 95 -9.49 4.03 -2.44
C LYS A 95 -9.32 4.75 -1.12
N VAL A 96 -9.38 6.08 -1.13
CA VAL A 96 -9.14 6.93 0.04
C VAL A 96 -10.46 7.56 0.50
N ASP A 97 -10.75 7.40 1.79
CA ASP A 97 -11.82 8.11 2.51
C ASP A 97 -11.19 8.81 3.73
N GLY A 98 -10.95 10.12 3.59
CA GLY A 98 -10.22 10.90 4.59
C GLY A 98 -8.79 10.38 4.80
N ASP A 99 -8.49 9.96 6.03
CA ASP A 99 -7.18 9.44 6.42
C ASP A 99 -7.09 7.91 6.34
N VAL A 100 -8.07 7.25 5.72
CA VAL A 100 -8.11 5.78 5.54
C VAL A 100 -8.03 5.44 4.06
N ALA A 101 -7.12 4.52 3.70
CA ALA A 101 -7.04 3.97 2.36
C ALA A 101 -7.33 2.46 2.38
N THR A 102 -8.09 1.95 1.41
CA THR A 102 -8.43 0.53 1.32
C THR A 102 -8.16 -0.03 -0.07
N MET A 103 -7.65 -1.26 -0.12
CA MET A 103 -7.43 -2.00 -1.35
C MET A 103 -7.98 -3.42 -1.21
N ASP A 104 -8.77 -3.86 -2.19
CA ASP A 104 -9.23 -5.24 -2.30
C ASP A 104 -8.41 -6.01 -3.33
N TYR A 105 -7.71 -7.05 -2.88
CA TYR A 105 -6.97 -7.95 -3.75
C TYR A 105 -7.30 -9.41 -3.45
N SER A 106 -7.88 -10.11 -4.43
CA SER A 106 -8.23 -11.54 -4.31
C SER A 106 -9.10 -11.86 -3.07
N GLY A 107 -10.00 -10.95 -2.70
CA GLY A 107 -10.89 -11.08 -1.53
C GLY A 107 -10.22 -10.77 -0.18
N VAL A 108 -8.99 -10.25 -0.19
CA VAL A 108 -8.32 -9.68 0.97
C VAL A 108 -8.41 -8.17 0.88
N THR A 109 -8.96 -7.53 1.91
CA THR A 109 -8.99 -6.06 2.04
C THR A 109 -7.81 -5.63 2.90
N ILE A 110 -6.92 -4.80 2.38
CA ILE A 110 -5.84 -4.17 3.16
C ILE A 110 -6.28 -2.75 3.48
N THR A 111 -6.15 -2.36 4.75
CA THR A 111 -6.46 -1.02 5.24
C THR A 111 -5.17 -0.31 5.65
N LEU A 112 -5.00 0.90 5.13
CA LEU A 112 -3.94 1.82 5.50
C LEU A 112 -4.51 3.03 6.24
N GLU A 113 -3.74 3.58 7.17
CA GLU A 113 -4.02 4.86 7.82
C GLU A 113 -2.92 5.86 7.52
N LYS A 114 -3.30 7.10 7.18
CA LYS A 114 -2.37 8.20 6.99
C LYS A 114 -1.69 8.54 8.32
N GLN A 115 -0.38 8.78 8.29
CA GLN A 115 0.45 9.10 9.46
C GLN A 115 0.65 10.60 9.67
#